data_AF-F1L164-F1
#
_entry.id   AF-F1L164-F1
#
_cell.length_a   1.000
_cell.length_b   1.000
_cell.length_c   1.000
_cell.angle_alpha   90.00
_cell.angle_beta   90.00
_cell.angle_gamma   90.00
#
_symmetry.space_group_name_H-M   'P 1'
#
loop_
_entity.id
_entity.type
_entity.pdbx_description
1 polymer ?
#
loop_
_entity_poly.entity_id
_entity_poly.type
_entity_poly.pdbx_seq_one_letter_code
_entity_poly.pdbx_strand_id
1 'polypeptide(L)'
;MKMHYIRTRRDDWLMAVYITCEYSHRLRMSSPCVDIADFLRCDMMAFDYSGFGVSTGRSNEETIYENIDAVYRYMLKNLGILETDVILIGFSMGTAAVIDLAAKQQKP
;
A
#
# COMPACT_ATOMS: atom_id res chain seq x y z
N MET A 1 -8.29 8.72 -4.47
CA MET A 1 -7.07 7.96 -4.18
C MET A 1 -6.49 7.40 -5.48
N LYS A 2 -5.17 7.54 -5.70
CA LYS A 2 -4.45 6.99 -6.85
C LYS A 2 -3.52 5.85 -6.38
N MET A 3 -3.54 4.74 -7.12
CA MET A 3 -2.73 3.55 -6.83
C MET A 3 -1.62 3.38 -7.88
N HIS A 4 -0.48 2.86 -7.44
CA HIS A 4 0.71 2.61 -8.24
C HIS A 4 1.15 1.16 -8.05
N TYR A 5 1.08 0.37 -9.12
CA TYR A 5 1.51 -1.01 -9.11
C TYR A 5 2.90 -1.14 -9.73
N ILE A 6 3.85 -1.62 -8.93
CA ILE A 6 5.23 -1.87 -9.31
C ILE A 6 5.38 -3.38 -9.41
N ARG A 7 5.61 -3.86 -10.64
CA ARG A 7 5.82 -5.27 -10.93
C ARG A 7 7.31 -5.54 -11.06
N THR A 8 7.81 -6.48 -10.27
CA THR A 8 9.18 -6.97 -10.38
C THR A 8 9.24 -8.03 -11.48
N ARG A 9 10.40 -8.22 -12.11
CA ARG A 9 10.56 -9.14 -13.27
C ARG A 9 10.69 -10.63 -12.86
N ARG A 10 10.11 -11.06 -11.75
CA ARG A 10 10.33 -12.41 -11.20
C ARG A 10 9.01 -13.05 -10.77
N ASP A 11 8.89 -14.36 -10.96
CA ASP A 11 7.66 -15.17 -10.84
C ASP A 11 7.15 -15.40 -9.40
N ASP A 12 7.48 -14.52 -8.44
CA ASP A 12 7.02 -14.62 -7.06
C ASP A 12 5.72 -13.81 -6.86
N TRP A 13 4.73 -14.43 -6.20
CA TRP A 13 3.37 -13.90 -6.05
C TRP A 13 3.18 -12.99 -4.83
N LEU A 14 4.25 -12.75 -4.07
CA LEU A 14 4.21 -11.93 -2.86
C LEU A 14 3.96 -10.46 -3.21
N MET A 15 3.00 -9.84 -2.53
CA MET A 15 2.61 -8.45 -2.73
C MET A 15 2.83 -7.63 -1.46
N ALA A 16 3.74 -6.67 -1.51
CA ALA A 16 3.91 -5.67 -0.48
C ALA A 16 2.92 -4.51 -0.67
N VAL A 17 2.19 -4.15 0.38
CA VAL A 17 1.43 -2.90 0.44
C VAL A 17 2.28 -1.86 1.13
N TYR A 18 2.73 -0.86 0.38
CA TYR A 18 3.54 0.23 0.89
C TYR A 18 2.71 1.50 1.00
N ILE A 19 2.72 2.11 2.17
CA ILE A 19 2.00 3.35 2.41
C ILE A 19 2.95 4.41 2.94
N THR A 20 3.05 5.51 2.20
CA THR A 20 3.88 6.65 2.55
C THR A 20 3.05 7.89 2.79
N CYS A 21 3.54 8.73 3.69
CA CYS A 21 3.09 10.10 3.85
C CYS A 21 4.16 11.00 3.25
N GLU A 22 3.94 11.50 2.03
CA GLU A 22 4.73 12.61 1.51
C GLU A 22 3.81 13.72 0.99
N TYR A 23 3.91 14.89 1.63
CA TYR A 23 3.24 16.13 1.23
C TYR A 23 3.73 16.65 -0.13
N SER A 24 4.82 16.10 -0.67
CA SER A 24 5.43 16.64 -1.88
C SER A 24 4.82 16.01 -3.14
N HIS A 25 4.29 16.84 -4.03
CA HIS A 25 3.81 16.47 -5.37
C HIS A 25 4.90 15.87 -6.30
N ARG A 26 6.10 15.55 -5.79
CA ARG A 26 7.31 15.34 -6.61
C ARG A 26 8.17 14.14 -6.25
N LEU A 27 7.91 13.44 -5.16
CA LEU A 27 8.68 12.25 -4.89
C LEU A 27 8.11 11.13 -5.76
N ARG A 28 8.91 10.80 -6.78
CA ARG A 28 8.81 9.58 -7.54
C ARG A 28 8.74 8.43 -6.53
N MET A 29 7.52 7.97 -6.23
CA MET A 29 7.26 6.75 -5.47
C MET A 29 8.09 5.57 -6.02
N SER A 30 8.59 5.67 -7.25
CA SER A 30 9.42 4.66 -7.87
C SER A 30 10.75 4.39 -7.15
N SER A 31 11.49 5.34 -6.56
CA SER A 31 12.86 4.97 -6.11
C SER A 31 12.86 4.08 -4.87
N PRO A 32 12.32 4.51 -3.70
CA PRO A 32 12.40 3.68 -2.50
C PRO A 32 11.52 2.43 -2.60
N CYS A 33 10.36 2.53 -3.26
CA CYS A 33 9.47 1.38 -3.43
C CYS A 33 10.08 0.32 -4.36
N VAL A 34 10.76 0.72 -5.44
CA VAL A 34 11.46 -0.24 -6.32
C VAL A 34 12.63 -0.87 -5.59
N ASP A 35 13.42 -0.10 -4.85
CA ASP A 35 14.56 -0.64 -4.09
C ASP A 35 14.09 -1.66 -3.03
N ILE A 36 12.99 -1.36 -2.32
CA ILE A 36 12.38 -2.28 -1.34
C ILE A 36 11.78 -3.50 -2.06
N ALA A 37 11.06 -3.31 -3.17
CA ALA A 37 10.47 -4.40 -3.96
C ALA A 37 11.55 -5.37 -4.45
N ASP A 38 12.64 -4.84 -4.99
CA ASP A 38 13.77 -5.63 -5.49
C ASP A 38 14.53 -6.32 -4.34
N PHE A 39 14.71 -5.64 -3.21
CA PHE A 39 15.37 -6.22 -2.02
C PHE A 39 14.55 -7.37 -1.42
N LEU A 40 13.24 -7.17 -1.25
CA LEU A 40 12.33 -8.16 -0.69
C LEU A 40 11.88 -9.22 -1.71
N ARG A 41 12.16 -9.00 -3.00
CA ARG A 41 11.74 -9.86 -4.12
C ARG A 41 10.23 -10.05 -4.17
N CYS A 42 9.48 -8.96 -4.07
CA CYS A 42 8.03 -8.96 -4.11
C CYS A 42 7.50 -7.87 -5.05
N ASP A 43 6.31 -8.09 -5.60
CA ASP A 43 5.56 -7.02 -6.24
C ASP A 43 5.09 -6.01 -5.19
N MET A 44 4.88 -4.76 -5.62
CA MET A 44 4.52 -3.70 -4.70
C MET A 44 3.31 -2.90 -5.15
N MET A 45 2.33 -2.80 -4.26
CA MET A 45 1.21 -1.89 -4.35
C MET A 45 1.47 -0.70 -3.44
N ALA A 46 1.57 0.48 -4.03
CA ALA A 46 1.75 1.72 -3.28
C ALA A 46 0.67 2.74 -3.65
N PHE A 47 0.27 3.60 -2.71
CA PHE A 47 -0.78 4.58 -2.93
C PHE A 47 -0.63 5.81 -2.05
N ASP A 48 -1.15 6.94 -2.53
CA ASP A 48 -1.26 8.19 -1.78
C ASP A 48 -2.62 8.26 -1.08
N TYR A 49 -2.67 8.58 0.21
CA TYR A 49 -3.93 8.85 0.92
C TYR A 49 -4.69 10.03 0.29
N SER A 50 -6.00 10.04 0.48
CA SER A 50 -6.86 11.19 0.14
C SER A 50 -6.31 12.49 0.73
N GLY A 51 -6.05 13.49 -0.11
CA GLY A 51 -5.52 14.79 0.29
C GLY A 51 -3.99 14.90 0.31
N PHE A 52 -3.25 13.85 -0.05
CA PHE A 52 -1.79 13.84 -0.13
C PHE A 52 -1.28 13.55 -1.55
N GLY A 53 -0.03 13.94 -1.85
CA GLY A 53 0.62 13.63 -3.13
C GLY A 53 -0.18 14.08 -4.34
N VAL A 54 -0.61 13.13 -5.17
CA VAL A 54 -1.51 13.39 -6.32
C VAL A 54 -2.96 12.97 -6.08
N SER A 55 -3.27 12.46 -4.88
CA SER A 55 -4.62 12.07 -4.47
C SER A 55 -5.43 13.27 -3.97
N THR A 56 -6.57 13.54 -4.61
CA THR A 56 -7.54 14.53 -4.15
C THR A 56 -8.38 14.02 -2.98
N GLY A 57 -9.06 14.91 -2.25
CA GLY A 57 -9.98 14.58 -1.17
C GLY A 57 -9.57 15.16 0.19
N ARG A 58 -10.27 14.74 1.25
CA ARG A 58 -10.00 15.17 2.62
C ARG A 58 -9.06 14.18 3.31
N SER A 59 -8.03 14.70 3.97
CA SER A 59 -7.15 13.92 4.82
C SER A 59 -7.66 13.95 6.27
N ASN A 60 -8.22 12.84 6.74
CA ASN A 60 -8.47 12.59 8.15
C ASN A 60 -8.17 11.12 8.46
N GLU A 61 -8.12 10.77 9.74
CA GLU A 61 -7.76 9.44 10.20
C GLU A 61 -8.70 8.34 9.65
N GLU A 62 -10.01 8.56 9.68
CA GLU A 62 -11.00 7.62 9.14
C GLU A 62 -10.75 7.34 7.65
N THR A 63 -10.54 8.40 6.86
CA THR A 63 -10.26 8.28 5.43
C THR A 63 -8.94 7.56 5.14
N ILE A 64 -7.95 7.65 6.03
CA ILE A 64 -6.69 6.89 5.91
C ILE A 64 -6.97 5.38 6.03
N TYR A 65 -7.77 4.98 7.02
CA TYR A 65 -8.16 3.57 7.21
C TYR A 65 -9.05 3.07 6.06
N GLU A 66 -10.00 3.88 5.60
CA GLU A 66 -10.84 3.53 4.44
C GLU A 66 -10.01 3.32 3.16
N ASN A 67 -8.98 4.13 2.96
CA ASN A 67 -8.10 4.04 1.80
C ASN A 67 -7.33 2.71 1.78
N ILE A 68 -6.67 2.33 2.88
CA ILE A 68 -5.95 1.05 2.96
C ILE A 68 -6.91 -0.13 2.83
N ASP A 69 -8.10 -0.07 3.44
CA ASP A 69 -9.14 -1.10 3.31
C ASP A 69 -9.64 -1.24 1.86
N ALA A 70 -9.70 -0.14 1.10
CA ALA A 70 -10.06 -0.17 -0.32
C ALA A 70 -8.94 -0.79 -1.18
N VAL A 71 -7.68 -0.44 -0.93
CA VAL A 71 -6.53 -1.01 -1.66
C VAL A 71 -6.41 -2.51 -1.39
N TYR A 72 -6.50 -2.92 -0.13
CA TYR A 72 -6.43 -4.33 0.25
C TYR A 72 -7.54 -5.14 -0.43
N ARG A 73 -8.80 -4.66 -0.38
CA ARG A 73 -9.92 -5.32 -1.07
C ARG A 73 -9.72 -5.39 -2.58
N TYR A 74 -9.17 -4.33 -3.19
CA TYR A 74 -8.88 -4.32 -4.62
C TYR A 74 -7.82 -5.37 -4.98
N MET A 75 -6.75 -5.50 -4.19
CA MET A 75 -5.75 -6.54 -4.41
C MET A 75 -6.33 -7.95 -4.37
N LEU A 76 -7.14 -8.26 -3.35
CA LEU A 76 -7.72 -9.59 -3.22
C LEU A 76 -8.75 -9.89 -4.33
N LYS A 77 -9.67 -8.95 -4.58
CA LYS A 77 -10.83 -9.20 -5.45
C LYS A 77 -10.56 -8.96 -6.93
N ASN A 78 -9.73 -7.97 -7.26
CA ASN A 78 -9.50 -7.55 -8.64
C ASN A 78 -8.17 -8.04 -9.20
N LEU A 79 -7.14 -8.14 -8.35
CA LEU A 79 -5.83 -8.67 -8.77
C LEU A 79 -5.65 -10.16 -8.46
N GLY A 80 -6.54 -10.76 -7.67
CA GLY A 80 -6.50 -12.18 -7.33
C GLY A 80 -5.34 -12.58 -6.42
N ILE A 81 -4.78 -11.62 -5.68
CA ILE A 81 -3.72 -11.88 -4.70
C ILE A 81 -4.33 -12.63 -3.52
N LEU A 82 -3.66 -13.69 -3.05
CA LEU A 82 -4.11 -14.42 -1.86
C LEU A 82 -3.78 -13.62 -0.61
N GLU A 83 -4.67 -13.67 0.40
CA GLU A 83 -4.44 -13.03 1.71
C GLU A 83 -3.10 -13.47 2.33
N THR A 84 -2.70 -14.74 2.12
CA THR A 84 -1.44 -15.32 2.60
C THR A 84 -0.19 -14.77 1.93
N ASP A 85 -0.35 -14.12 0.77
CA ASP A 85 0.75 -13.60 -0.04
C ASP A 85 0.88 -12.07 0.12
N VAL A 86 0.11 -11.46 1.03
CA VAL A 86 0.17 -10.01 1.29
C VAL A 86 1.10 -9.71 2.46
N ILE A 87 2.06 -8.81 2.22
CA ILE A 87 2.94 -8.22 3.24
C ILE A 87 2.52 -6.76 3.45
N LEU A 88 2.19 -6.38 4.68
CA LEU A 88 1.85 -5.00 5.02
C LEU A 88 3.09 -4.22 5.48
N ILE A 89 3.41 -3.12 4.80
CA ILE A 89 4.57 -2.28 5.10
C ILE A 89 4.12 -0.83 5.31
N GLY A 90 4.13 -0.38 6.57
CA GLY A 90 3.73 0.97 6.94
C GLY A 90 4.87 1.77 7.55
N PHE A 91 5.06 3.01 7.09
CA PHE A 91 6.04 3.96 7.63
C PHE A 91 5.35 5.18 8.22
N SER A 92 5.83 5.67 9.38
CA SER A 92 5.28 6.84 10.07
C SER A 92 3.75 6.70 10.28
N MET A 93 2.93 7.61 9.75
CA MET A 93 1.46 7.48 9.80
C MET A 93 0.93 6.23 9.09
N GLY A 94 1.64 5.74 8.07
CA GLY A 94 1.30 4.47 7.42
C GLY A 94 1.41 3.27 8.33
N THR A 95 2.25 3.34 9.39
CA THR A 95 2.34 2.29 10.40
C THR A 95 1.01 2.10 11.13
N ALA A 96 0.31 3.19 11.48
CA ALA A 96 -1.01 3.10 12.11
C ALA A 96 -2.03 2.43 11.19
N ALA A 97 -2.04 2.80 9.91
CA ALA A 97 -2.97 2.25 8.92
C ALA A 97 -2.77 0.74 8.70
N VAL A 98 -1.52 0.27 8.57
CA VAL A 98 -1.26 -1.17 8.39
C VAL A 98 -1.54 -1.99 9.64
N ILE A 99 -1.31 -1.44 10.84
CA ILE A 99 -1.63 -2.12 12.10
C ILE A 99 -3.13 -2.27 12.26
N ASP A 100 -3.90 -1.21 11.98
CA ASP A 100 -5.37 -1.26 12.01
C ASP A 100 -5.92 -2.32 11.04
N LEU A 101 -5.43 -2.33 9.80
CA LEU A 101 -5.81 -3.35 8.83
C LEU A 101 -5.45 -4.76 9.33
N ALA A 102 -4.21 -4.96 9.80
CA ALA A 102 -3.77 -6.27 10.29
C ALA A 102 -4.63 -6.76 11.46
N ALA A 103 -5.00 -5.88 12.39
CA ALA A 103 -5.86 -6.22 13.51
C ALA A 103 -7.26 -6.66 13.06
N LYS A 104 -7.83 -6.02 12.03
CA LYS A 104 -9.12 -6.39 11.43
C LYS A 104 -9.09 -7.74 10.69
N GLN A 105 -7.94 -8.13 10.14
CA GLN A 105 -7.80 -9.39 9.38
C GLN A 105 -7.45 -10.61 10.25
N GLN A 106 -7.26 -10.43 11.55
CA GLN A 106 -7.04 -11.58 12.44
C GLN A 106 -8.31 -12.44 12.49
N LYS A 107 -8.19 -13.65 11.93
CA LYS A 107 -9.16 -14.72 12.14
C LYS A 107 -8.85 -15.36 13.51
N PRO A 108 -9.87 -15.60 14.36
CA PRO A 108 -9.68 -16.24 15.67
C PRO A 108 -9.11 -17.65 15.57
#